data_AF-A0A654DA47-F1
#
_entry.id   AF-A0A654DA47-F1
#
_cell.length_a   1.000
_cell.length_b   1.000
_cell.length_c   1.000
_cell.angle_alpha   90.00
_cell.angle_beta   90.00
_cell.angle_gamma   90.00
#
_symmetry.space_group_name_H-M   'P 1'
#
loop_
_entity.id
_entity.type
_entity.pdbx_description
1 polymer ?
#
loop_
_entity_poly.entity_id
_entity_poly.type
_entity_poly.pdbx_seq_one_letter_code
_entity_poly.pdbx_strand_id
1 'polypeptide(L)' 'MTKAVAMAPIKVKLDEGTAEYMGDGMFVVDQTDESGRGASRFQRVTLSRRDLEALLAAA' A
#
# COMPACT_ATOMS: atom_id res chain seq x y z
N MET A 1 25.97 -1.87 20.09
CA MET A 1 24.67 -2.52 19.84
C MET A 1 23.69 -1.44 19.40
N THR A 2 23.51 -1.24 18.10
CA THR A 2 22.58 -0.24 17.58
C THR A 2 21.17 -0.79 17.74
N LYS A 3 20.37 -0.14 18.58
CA LYS A 3 18.98 -0.49 18.84
C LYS A 3 18.22 -0.34 17.52
N ALA A 4 17.76 -1.44 16.93
CA ALA A 4 16.84 -1.37 15.80
C ALA A 4 15.56 -0.73 16.32
N VAL A 5 15.35 0.55 15.98
CA VAL A 5 14.06 1.20 16.18
C VAL A 5 13.12 0.48 15.22
N ALA A 6 12.27 -0.39 15.76
CA ALA A 6 11.13 -0.91 15.02
C ALA A 6 10.22 0.27 14.73
N MET A 7 10.50 1.00 13.65
CA MET A 7 9.57 1.98 13.09
C MET A 7 8.30 1.21 12.82
N ALA A 8 7.22 1.58 13.51
CA ALA A 8 5.91 1.01 13.23
C ALA A 8 5.65 1.14 11.72
N PRO A 9 5.11 0.10 11.06
CA PRO A 9 4.84 0.16 9.64
C PRO A 9 3.97 1.39 9.35
N ILE A 10 4.48 2.28 8.50
CA ILE A 10 3.72 3.46 8.07
C ILE A 10 2.60 2.95 7.17
N LYS A 11 1.36 3.02 7.67
CA LYS A 11 0.16 2.64 6.95
C LYS A 11 -0.52 3.89 6.38
N VAL A 12 -0.78 3.88 5.08
CA VAL A 12 -1.47 4.94 4.36
C VAL A 12 -2.81 4.39 3.88
N LYS A 13 -3.91 5.05 4.24
CA LYS A 13 -5.25 4.66 3.78
C LYS A 13 -5.45 5.11 2.33
N LEU A 14 -5.92 4.20 1.50
CA LEU A 14 -6.36 4.45 0.13
C LEU A 14 -7.86 4.16 0.03
N ASP A 15 -8.50 4.64 -1.04
CA ASP A 15 -9.93 4.44 -1.29
C ASP A 15 -10.28 2.95 -1.34
N GLU A 16 -9.51 2.18 -2.11
CA GLU A 16 -9.74 0.74 -2.35
C GLU A 16 -8.88 -0.18 -1.45
N GLY A 17 -8.13 0.38 -0.50
CA GLY A 17 -7.15 -0.42 0.23
C GLY A 17 -6.34 0.29 1.31
N THR A 18 -5.19 -0.30 1.64
CA THR A 18 -4.18 0.27 2.53
C THR A 18 -2.79 -0.03 1.97
N ALA A 19 -1.92 0.97 1.97
CA ALA A 19 -0.51 0.81 1.64
C ALA A 19 0.34 0.73 2.91
N GLU A 20 1.33 -0.16 2.93
CA GLU A 20 2.27 -0.37 4.03
C GLU A 20 3.72 -0.25 3.54
N TYR A 21 4.54 0.55 4.24
CA TYR A 21 5.95 0.73 3.87
C TYR A 21 6.78 -0.53 4.16
N MET A 22 7.47 -1.02 3.13
CA MET A 22 8.31 -2.24 3.22
C MET A 22 9.81 -1.95 3.34
N GLY A 23 10.22 -0.69 3.30
CA GLY A 23 11.63 -0.32 3.16
C GLY A 23 12.00 0.05 1.73
N ASP A 24 13.20 0.62 1.57
CA ASP A 24 13.80 0.97 0.27
C ASP A 24 12.88 1.80 -0.67
N GLY A 25 12.04 2.66 -0.10
CA GLY A 25 11.10 3.46 -0.89
C GLY A 25 9.93 2.66 -1.50
N MET A 26 9.74 1.40 -1.11
CA MET A 26 8.70 0.51 -1.61
C MET A 26 7.54 0.34 -0.62
N PHE A 27 6.35 0.14 -1.18
CA PHE A 27 5.11 -0.04 -0.43
C PHE A 27 4.36 -1.27 -0.96
N VAL A 28 3.73 -2.02 -0.06
CA VAL A 28 2.75 -3.04 -0.44
C VAL A 28 1.35 -2.48 -0.25
N VAL A 29 0.52 -2.61 -1.26
CA VAL A 29 -0.88 -2.22 -1.24
C VAL A 29 -1.74 -3.46 -1.19
N ASP A 30 -2.51 -3.57 -0.12
CA ASP A 30 -3.56 -4.55 0.04
C ASP A 30 -4.89 -3.89 -0.34
N GLN A 31 -5.52 -4.37 -1.41
CA GLN A 31 -6.76 -3.81 -1.97
C GLN A 31 -7.76 -4.91 -2.27
N THR A 32 -9.05 -4.55 -2.27
CA THR A 32 -10.12 -5.44 -2.70
C THR A 32 -10.66 -4.94 -4.01
N ASP A 33 -10.45 -5.70 -5.08
CA ASP A 33 -11.01 -5.39 -6.38
C ASP A 33 -12.47 -5.86 -6.42
N GLU A 34 -13.37 -4.91 -6.62
CA GLU A 34 -14.78 -5.14 -6.91
C GLU A 34 -15.05 -5.12 -8.42
N SER A 35 -14.14 -5.69 -9.22
CA SER A 35 -14.38 -5.86 -10.65
C SER A 35 -15.72 -6.59 -10.84
N GLY A 36 -16.64 -5.94 -11.55
CA GLY A 36 -18.10 -6.20 -11.56
C GLY A 36 -18.58 -7.57 -12.06
N ARG A 37 -17.74 -8.61 -12.01
CA ARG A 37 -18.04 -10.03 -12.28
C ARG A 37 -18.34 -10.82 -11.00
N GLY A 38 -18.78 -10.14 -9.93
CA GLY A 38 -19.46 -10.76 -8.78
C GLY A 38 -18.57 -11.47 -7.76
N ALA A 39 -17.26 -11.28 -7.79
CA ALA A 39 -16.37 -11.80 -6.75
C ALA A 39 -15.35 -10.74 -6.34
N SER A 40 -15.45 -10.27 -5.09
CA SER A 40 -14.40 -9.46 -4.46
C SER A 40 -13.10 -10.26 -4.47
N ARG A 41 -12.08 -9.75 -5.15
CA ARG A 41 -10.76 -10.38 -5.19
C ARG A 41 -9.77 -9.56 -4.39
N PHE A 42 -9.16 -10.19 -3.40
CA PHE A 42 -8.03 -9.59 -2.72
C PHE A 42 -6.84 -9.53 -3.68
N GLN A 43 -6.30 -8.33 -3.86
CA GLN A 43 -5.08 -8.10 -4.62
C GLN A 43 -4.02 -7.48 -3.73
N ARG A 44 -2.78 -7.94 -3.92
CA ARG A 44 -1.60 -7.43 -3.26
C ARG A 44 -0.62 -6.96 -4.31
N VAL A 45 -0.32 -5.67 -4.33
CA VAL A 45 0.53 -5.04 -5.35
C VAL A 45 1.66 -4.28 -4.67
N THR A 46 2.85 -4.32 -5.24
CA THR A 46 3.99 -3.55 -4.73
C THR A 46 4.20 -2.33 -5.62
N LEU A 47 4.34 -1.16 -5.00
CA LEU A 47 4.50 0.13 -5.67
C LEU A 47 5.69 0.90 -5.11
N SER A 48 6.26 1.78 -5.92
CA SER A 48 7.25 2.73 -5.42
C SER A 48 6.56 3.89 -4.70
N ARG A 49 7.35 4.65 -3.93
CA ARG A 49 6.89 5.90 -3.29
C ARG A 49 6.28 6.88 -4.29
N ARG A 50 6.87 7.05 -5.48
CA ARG A 50 6.37 7.97 -6.51
C ARG A 50 5.02 7.54 -7.04
N ASP A 51 4.82 6.25 -7.26
CA ASP A 51 3.54 5.73 -7.74
C ASP A 51 2.45 5.89 -6.68
N LEU A 52 2.79 5.68 -5.40
CA LEU A 52 1.87 5.91 -4.29
C LEU A 52 1.47 7.39 -4.18
N GLU A 53 2.43 8.31 -4.31
CA GLU A 53 2.17 9.76 -4.32
C GLU A 53 1.26 10.16 -5.48
N ALA A 54 1.47 9.59 -6.67
CA ALA A 54 0.60 9.83 -7.83
C ALA A 54 -0.83 9.30 -7.61
N LEU A 55 -0.99 8.11 -7.01
CA LEU A 55 -2.30 7.57 -6.66
C LEU A 55 -3.05 8.47 -5.67
N LEU A 56 -2.37 8.95 -4.63
CA LEU A 56 -2.97 9.85 -3.63
C LEU A 56 -3.35 11.21 -4.20
N ALA A 57 -2.63 11.70 -5.21
CA ALA A 57 -2.95 12.98 -5.87
C ALA A 57 -4.12 12.87 -6.86
N ALA A 58 -4.47 11.66 -7.29
CA ALA A 58 -5.53 11.38 -8.25
C ALA A 58 -6.88 11.03 -7.59
N ALA A 59 -6.89 10.78 -6.28
CA ALA A 59 -8.09 10.55 -5.45
C ALA A 59 -8.73 11.87 -5.01
#